data_AF-A0A2K0U994-F1
#
_entry.id   AF-A0A2K0U994-F1
#
_cell.length_a   1.000
_cell.length_b   1.000
_cell.length_c   1.000
_cell.angle_alpha   90.00
_cell.angle_beta   90.00
_cell.angle_gamma   90.00
#
_symmetry.space_group_name_H-M   'P 1'
#
loop_
_entity.id
_entity.type
_entity.pdbx_description
1 polymer ?
#
loop_
_entity_poly.entity_id
_entity_poly.type
_entity_poly.pdbx_seq_one_letter_code
_entity_poly.pdbx_strand_id
1 'polypeptide(L)'
;MAVDIPELDEPGERGLLRSRWFRLATSEISTFQVVLLLSAGNFITVKDGKASESGFEMEQLRLDAIQSINIAMGSPHACSDSIIGAVAKMASFESMHGNESHFRLHMDATKRLVNMRGGLHNLGLGGLLRRMLIWIDLNGGHLLNTPRWFPGQTFQGGVEEIVEPNPERFIAV
;
A
#
# COMPACT_ATOMS: atom_id res chain seq x y z
N MET A 1 13.11 -5.75 4.91
CA MET A 1 13.34 -4.40 5.49
C MET A 1 12.89 -3.38 4.45
N ALA A 2 12.33 -2.23 4.83
CA ALA A 2 11.96 -1.19 3.85
C ALA A 2 13.22 -0.73 3.11
N VAL A 3 13.28 -0.99 1.79
CA VAL A 3 14.36 -0.58 0.90
C VAL A 3 14.10 0.84 0.39
N ASP A 4 15.17 1.51 -0.03
CA ASP A 4 15.05 2.81 -0.70
C ASP A 4 14.40 2.55 -2.08
N ILE A 5 13.36 3.32 -2.41
CA ILE A 5 12.60 3.18 -3.66
C ILE A 5 12.65 4.55 -4.34
N PRO A 6 13.49 4.74 -5.38
CA PRO A 6 13.67 6.03 -6.06
C PRO A 6 12.37 6.70 -6.53
N GLU A 7 11.34 5.91 -6.81
CA GLU A 7 10.03 6.39 -7.26
C GLU A 7 9.15 6.94 -6.12
N LEU A 8 9.44 6.52 -4.88
CA LEU A 8 8.78 6.99 -3.67
C LEU A 8 9.61 8.04 -2.92
N ASP A 9 10.92 7.91 -3.00
CA ASP A 9 11.89 8.87 -2.48
C ASP A 9 11.98 10.08 -3.41
N GLU A 10 12.09 11.29 -2.86
CA GLU A 10 12.27 12.49 -3.67
C GLU A 10 13.74 12.66 -4.08
N PRO A 11 14.06 13.44 -5.12
CA PRO A 11 15.43 13.77 -5.44
C PRO A 11 16.18 14.34 -4.22
N GLY A 12 17.25 13.66 -3.82
CA GLY A 12 18.05 14.04 -2.64
C GLY A 12 17.60 13.44 -1.30
N GLU A 13 16.43 12.79 -1.26
CA GLU A 13 15.93 12.06 -0.09
C GLU A 13 16.18 10.56 -0.25
N ARG A 14 16.23 9.81 0.87
CA ARG A 14 16.35 8.35 0.88
C ARG A 14 15.61 7.71 2.05
N GLY A 15 15.00 6.57 1.79
CA GLY A 15 14.41 5.73 2.83
C GLY A 15 13.22 6.38 3.52
N LEU A 16 12.40 7.13 2.78
CA LEU A 16 11.19 7.76 3.29
C LEU A 16 10.19 6.73 3.81
N LEU A 17 10.18 5.52 3.24
CA LEU A 17 9.41 4.40 3.77
C LEU A 17 9.84 4.01 5.20
N ARG A 18 11.14 4.04 5.50
CA ARG A 18 11.68 3.74 6.84
C ARG A 18 11.48 4.91 7.81
N SER A 19 11.72 6.13 7.36
CA SER A 19 11.75 7.30 8.25
C SER A 19 10.37 7.90 8.53
N ARG A 20 9.45 7.87 7.55
CA ARG A 20 8.10 8.46 7.65
C ARG A 20 7.02 7.40 7.73
N TRP A 21 6.94 6.51 6.75
CA TRP A 21 5.84 5.53 6.66
C TRP A 21 5.85 4.55 7.84
N PHE A 22 7.00 3.95 8.16
CA PHE A 22 7.09 2.99 9.26
C PHE A 22 6.69 3.61 10.61
N ARG A 23 7.08 4.87 10.86
CA ARG A 23 6.66 5.60 12.07
C ARG A 23 5.15 5.76 12.13
N LEU A 24 4.50 6.14 11.03
CA LEU A 24 3.05 6.23 10.96
C LEU A 24 2.40 4.86 11.20
N ALA A 25 2.92 3.81 10.55
CA ALA A 25 2.40 2.46 10.69
C ALA A 25 2.45 1.94 12.14
N THR A 26 3.46 2.31 12.92
CA THR A 26 3.54 1.95 14.35
C THR A 26 2.62 2.75 15.27
N SER A 27 1.94 3.78 14.76
CA SER A 27 1.06 4.65 15.55
C SER A 27 -0.43 4.31 15.45
N GLU A 28 -0.80 3.41 14.53
CA GLU A 28 -2.19 3.07 14.25
C GLU A 28 -2.33 1.56 14.02
N ILE A 29 -3.24 0.92 14.75
CA ILE A 29 -3.37 -0.55 14.83
C ILE A 29 -3.67 -1.16 13.47
N SER A 30 -4.62 -0.59 12.71
CA SER A 30 -5.01 -1.14 11.41
C SER A 30 -3.85 -1.11 10.41
N THR A 31 -3.09 -0.02 10.41
CA THR A 31 -1.91 0.14 9.56
C THR A 31 -0.80 -0.81 9.97
N PHE A 32 -0.58 -0.99 11.28
CA PHE A 32 0.41 -1.93 11.79
C PHE A 32 0.11 -3.37 11.38
N GLN A 33 -1.16 -3.80 11.51
CA GLN A 33 -1.56 -5.15 11.14
C GLN A 33 -1.39 -5.43 9.64
N VAL A 34 -1.70 -4.47 8.77
CA VAL A 34 -1.42 -4.61 7.33
C VAL A 34 0.08 -4.72 7.05
N VAL A 35 0.91 -3.94 7.75
CA VAL A 35 2.37 -4.05 7.63
C VAL A 35 2.88 -5.41 8.11
N LEU A 36 2.30 -5.97 9.16
CA LEU A 36 2.63 -7.32 9.64
C LEU A 36 2.26 -8.39 8.61
N LEU A 37 1.06 -8.31 8.03
CA LEU A 37 0.59 -9.19 6.95
C LEU A 37 1.54 -9.16 5.74
N LEU A 38 1.88 -7.97 5.26
CA LEU A 38 2.83 -7.79 4.15
C LEU A 38 4.23 -8.33 4.50
N SER A 39 4.67 -8.13 5.74
CA SER A 39 5.97 -8.64 6.20
C SER A 39 6.01 -10.17 6.19
N ALA A 40 4.91 -10.82 6.61
CA ALA A 40 4.78 -12.27 6.56
C ALA A 40 4.74 -12.80 5.11
N GLY A 41 3.98 -12.15 4.21
CA GLY A 41 3.95 -12.50 2.78
C GLY A 41 5.32 -12.40 2.10
N ASN A 42 6.04 -11.30 2.35
CA ASN A 42 7.39 -11.12 1.84
C ASN A 42 8.38 -12.15 2.42
N PHE A 43 8.26 -12.48 3.70
CA PHE A 43 9.11 -13.50 4.33
C PHE A 43 8.95 -14.87 3.67
N ILE A 44 7.70 -15.28 3.38
CA ILE A 44 7.40 -16.54 2.68
C ILE A 44 8.01 -16.54 1.27
N THR A 45 7.89 -15.43 0.55
CA THR A 45 8.40 -15.27 -0.82
C THR A 45 9.93 -15.42 -0.86
N VAL A 46 10.65 -14.80 0.07
CA VAL A 46 12.12 -14.90 0.18
C VAL A 46 12.59 -16.31 0.59
N LYS A 47 11.75 -17.08 1.29
CA LYS A 47 12.06 -18.43 1.78
C LYS A 47 11.64 -19.55 0.83
N ASP A 48 11.44 -19.25 -0.45
CA ASP A 48 11.01 -20.18 -1.50
C ASP A 48 9.69 -20.92 -1.16
N GLY A 49 8.73 -20.22 -0.56
CA GLY A 49 7.36 -20.73 -0.41
C GLY A 49 7.19 -21.92 0.54
N LYS A 50 8.22 -22.29 1.33
CA LYS A 50 8.09 -23.31 2.40
C LYS A 50 7.31 -22.74 3.59
N ALA A 51 6.01 -22.53 3.37
CA ALA A 51 5.04 -22.08 4.37
C ALA A 51 5.05 -22.97 5.63
N SER A 52 5.40 -24.26 5.48
CA SER A 52 5.50 -25.25 6.56
C SER A 52 6.50 -24.90 7.67
N GLU A 53 7.42 -23.96 7.44
CA GLU A 53 8.38 -23.46 8.45
C GLU A 53 8.07 -22.03 8.91
N SER A 54 7.03 -21.41 8.37
CA SER A 54 6.84 -19.96 8.49
C SER A 54 6.23 -19.52 9.83
N GLY A 55 5.60 -20.40 10.61
CA GLY A 55 5.11 -20.08 11.96
C GLY A 55 4.04 -18.98 12.05
N PHE A 56 3.47 -18.54 10.91
CA PHE A 56 2.43 -17.52 10.85
C PHE A 56 1.22 -18.04 10.07
N GLU A 57 0.01 -17.75 10.58
CA GLU A 57 -1.25 -18.03 9.89
C GLU A 57 -1.64 -16.84 9.01
N MET A 58 -1.28 -16.89 7.72
CA MET A 58 -1.49 -15.76 6.79
C MET A 58 -2.94 -15.32 6.68
N GLU A 59 -3.88 -16.27 6.65
CA GLU A 59 -5.30 -15.95 6.56
C GLU A 59 -5.79 -15.27 7.86
N GLN A 60 -5.27 -15.68 9.02
CA GLN A 60 -5.59 -15.00 10.28
C GLN A 60 -5.06 -13.57 10.30
N LEU A 61 -3.79 -13.35 9.88
CA LEU A 61 -3.22 -12.00 9.78
C LEU A 61 -4.03 -11.09 8.85
N ARG A 62 -4.57 -11.67 7.77
CA ARG A 62 -5.44 -10.96 6.83
C ARG A 62 -6.77 -10.59 7.45
N LEU A 63 -7.43 -11.53 8.13
CA LEU A 63 -8.69 -11.30 8.83
C LEU A 63 -8.53 -10.24 9.92
N ASP A 64 -7.45 -10.30 10.70
CA ASP A 64 -7.13 -9.33 11.74
C ASP A 64 -6.98 -7.93 11.13
N ALA A 65 -6.19 -7.78 10.06
CA ALA A 65 -6.00 -6.51 9.37
C ALA A 65 -7.31 -5.92 8.84
N ILE A 66 -8.17 -6.75 8.23
CA ILE A 66 -9.50 -6.32 7.75
C ILE A 66 -10.37 -5.85 8.92
N GLN A 67 -10.39 -6.61 10.02
CA GLN A 67 -11.17 -6.27 11.21
C GLN A 67 -10.73 -4.92 11.79
N SER A 68 -9.43 -4.67 11.94
CA SER A 68 -8.94 -3.39 12.47
C SER A 68 -9.19 -2.23 11.52
N ILE A 69 -9.09 -2.42 10.20
CA ILE A 69 -9.47 -1.39 9.23
C ILE A 69 -10.95 -1.04 9.39
N ASN A 70 -11.84 -2.02 9.51
CA ASN A 70 -13.26 -1.79 9.70
C ASN A 70 -13.56 -1.01 10.99
N ILE A 71 -12.88 -1.34 12.09
CA ILE A 71 -12.98 -0.59 13.36
C ILE A 71 -12.50 0.85 13.17
N ALA A 72 -11.34 1.05 12.54
CA ALA A 72 -10.75 2.38 12.34
C ALA A 72 -11.62 3.27 11.43
N MET A 73 -12.24 2.69 10.40
CA MET A 73 -13.18 3.38 9.51
C MET A 73 -14.50 3.77 10.20
N GLY A 74 -14.84 3.16 11.35
CA GLY A 74 -15.96 3.59 12.18
C GLY A 74 -15.68 4.86 13.00
N SER A 75 -14.44 5.35 13.01
CA SER A 75 -14.04 6.54 13.77
C SER A 75 -14.27 7.85 12.99
N PRO A 76 -14.38 9.00 13.69
CA PRO A 76 -14.40 10.32 13.03
C PRO A 76 -13.17 10.62 12.16
N HIS A 77 -12.09 9.87 12.35
CA HIS A 77 -10.82 10.02 11.64
C HIS A 77 -10.63 8.96 10.54
N ALA A 78 -11.71 8.34 10.06
CA ALA A 78 -11.71 7.29 9.04
C ALA A 78 -10.88 7.62 7.78
N CYS A 79 -10.74 8.90 7.45
CA CYS A 79 -9.96 9.39 6.29
C CYS A 79 -8.58 9.94 6.69
N SER A 80 -7.98 9.45 7.78
CA SER A 80 -6.61 9.79 8.16
C SER A 80 -5.60 9.17 7.18
N ASP A 81 -4.41 9.76 7.08
CA ASP A 81 -3.32 9.25 6.23
C ASP A 81 -2.97 7.79 6.57
N SER A 82 -3.07 7.42 7.84
CA SER A 82 -2.77 6.05 8.29
C SER A 82 -3.79 5.06 7.75
N ILE A 83 -5.09 5.32 7.91
CA ILE A 83 -6.15 4.43 7.45
C ILE A 83 -6.16 4.35 5.92
N ILE A 84 -6.00 5.48 5.22
CA ILE A 84 -5.86 5.50 3.76
C ILE A 84 -4.68 4.62 3.31
N GLY A 85 -3.53 4.76 3.98
CA GLY A 85 -2.35 3.94 3.74
C GLY A 85 -2.58 2.47 4.03
N ALA A 86 -3.29 2.12 5.10
CA ALA A 86 -3.63 0.74 5.45
C ALA A 86 -4.49 0.08 4.37
N VAL A 87 -5.56 0.75 3.92
CA VAL A 87 -6.45 0.24 2.86
C VAL A 87 -5.69 0.10 1.53
N ALA A 88 -4.85 1.08 1.17
CA ALA A 88 -4.02 0.98 -0.02
C ALA A 88 -3.01 -0.16 0.07
N LYS A 89 -2.41 -0.38 1.24
CA LYS A 89 -1.48 -1.49 1.46
C LYS A 89 -2.17 -2.86 1.49
N MET A 90 -3.44 -2.95 1.86
CA MET A 90 -4.26 -4.13 1.62
C MET A 90 -4.42 -4.41 0.13
N ALA A 91 -4.70 -3.41 -0.71
CA ALA A 91 -4.69 -3.60 -2.16
C ALA A 91 -3.34 -4.14 -2.64
N SER A 92 -2.22 -3.56 -2.17
CA SER A 92 -0.88 -4.07 -2.47
C SER A 92 -0.74 -5.57 -2.15
N PHE A 93 -1.18 -5.99 -0.96
CA PHE A 93 -1.17 -7.39 -0.56
C PHE A 93 -1.99 -8.26 -1.51
N GLU A 94 -3.23 -7.87 -1.82
CA GLU A 94 -4.11 -8.64 -2.71
C GLU A 94 -3.56 -8.77 -4.12
N SER A 95 -2.86 -7.76 -4.64
CA SER A 95 -2.22 -7.84 -5.96
C SER A 95 -1.04 -8.80 -6.04
N MET A 96 -0.38 -9.07 -4.90
CA MET A 96 0.81 -9.95 -4.84
C MET A 96 0.46 -11.37 -4.42
N HIS A 97 -0.52 -11.53 -3.52
CA HIS A 97 -0.82 -12.81 -2.86
C HIS A 97 -2.30 -13.20 -2.89
N GLY A 98 -3.17 -12.29 -3.32
CA GLY A 98 -4.62 -12.48 -3.30
C GLY A 98 -5.22 -12.65 -4.68
N ASN A 99 -6.33 -11.94 -4.93
CA ASN A 99 -7.00 -11.96 -6.21
C ASN A 99 -7.46 -10.56 -6.66
N GLU A 100 -7.77 -10.46 -7.95
CA GLU A 100 -8.18 -9.21 -8.59
C GLU A 100 -9.44 -8.57 -7.97
N SER A 101 -10.42 -9.37 -7.54
CA SER A 101 -11.67 -8.86 -6.95
C SER A 101 -11.39 -8.10 -5.65
N HIS A 102 -10.55 -8.65 -4.78
CA HIS A 102 -10.18 -8.01 -3.52
C HIS A 102 -9.24 -6.81 -3.73
N PHE A 103 -8.33 -6.89 -4.71
CA PHE A 103 -7.54 -5.73 -5.13
C PHE A 103 -8.44 -4.56 -5.54
N ARG A 104 -9.41 -4.81 -6.43
CA ARG A 104 -10.39 -3.81 -6.89
C ARG A 104 -11.17 -3.22 -5.72
N LEU A 105 -11.66 -4.07 -4.80
CA LEU A 105 -12.39 -3.65 -3.62
C LEU A 105 -11.59 -2.67 -2.76
N HIS A 106 -10.33 -2.98 -2.47
CA HIS A 106 -9.49 -2.09 -1.67
C HIS A 106 -9.11 -0.81 -2.42
N MET A 107 -8.84 -0.88 -3.73
CA MET A 107 -8.56 0.32 -4.54
C MET A 107 -9.76 1.25 -4.65
N ASP A 108 -10.98 0.71 -4.78
CA ASP A 108 -12.22 1.49 -4.75
C ASP A 108 -12.41 2.18 -3.39
N ALA A 109 -12.17 1.45 -2.30
CA ALA A 109 -12.22 2.01 -0.94
C ALA A 109 -11.16 3.11 -0.76
N THR A 110 -9.92 2.89 -1.16
CA THR A 110 -8.84 3.89 -1.15
C THR A 110 -9.25 5.15 -1.91
N LYS A 111 -9.79 5.01 -3.13
CA LYS A 111 -10.22 6.15 -3.94
C LYS A 111 -11.33 6.96 -3.25
N ARG A 112 -12.29 6.29 -2.61
CA ARG A 112 -13.35 6.97 -1.84
C ARG A 112 -12.78 7.74 -0.64
N LEU A 113 -11.88 7.12 0.14
CA LEU A 113 -11.25 7.78 1.29
C LEU A 113 -10.40 8.99 0.87
N VAL A 114 -9.67 8.87 -0.24
CA VAL A 114 -8.91 9.98 -0.83
C VAL A 114 -9.83 11.12 -1.24
N ASN A 115 -10.98 10.84 -1.86
CA ASN A 115 -11.95 11.86 -2.23
C ASN A 115 -12.55 12.55 -1.00
N MET A 116 -12.88 11.79 0.04
CA MET A 116 -13.36 12.35 1.32
C MET A 116 -12.32 13.22 2.02
N ARG A 117 -11.03 12.92 1.82
CA ARG A 117 -9.89 13.72 2.29
C ARG A 117 -9.66 14.99 1.45
N GLY A 118 -10.38 15.18 0.34
CA GLY A 118 -10.24 16.32 -0.56
C GLY A 118 -9.29 16.06 -1.75
N GLY A 119 -8.91 14.81 -2.01
CA GLY A 119 -8.06 14.43 -3.14
C GLY A 119 -6.60 14.17 -2.77
N LEU A 120 -5.83 13.65 -3.74
CA LEU A 120 -4.46 13.17 -3.56
C LEU A 120 -3.47 14.23 -3.00
N HIS A 121 -3.70 15.51 -3.30
CA HIS A 121 -2.83 16.61 -2.85
C HIS A 121 -3.04 16.96 -1.37
N ASN A 122 -4.13 16.50 -0.75
CA ASN A 122 -4.43 16.69 0.67
C ASN A 122 -3.94 15.55 1.56
N LEU A 123 -3.19 14.60 0.99
CA LEU A 123 -2.56 13.52 1.73
C LEU A 123 -1.25 14.01 2.37
N GLY A 124 -0.98 13.53 3.59
CA GLY A 124 0.18 13.96 4.37
C GLY A 124 1.48 13.23 4.02
N LEU A 125 2.34 13.09 5.04
CA LEU A 125 3.70 12.54 4.95
C LEU A 125 4.63 13.29 3.97
N GLY A 126 4.34 14.56 3.69
CA GLY A 126 5.09 15.36 2.71
C GLY A 126 5.04 14.75 1.31
N GLY A 127 3.84 14.37 0.84
CA GLY A 127 3.63 13.81 -0.49
C GLY A 127 3.95 12.32 -0.65
N LEU A 128 4.57 11.69 0.36
CA LEU A 128 4.93 10.27 0.30
C LEU A 128 3.70 9.37 0.14
N LEU A 129 2.61 9.62 0.87
CA LEU A 129 1.41 8.77 0.80
C LEU A 129 0.81 8.80 -0.60
N ARG A 130 0.77 9.99 -1.23
CA ARG A 130 0.35 10.13 -2.63
C ARG A 130 1.22 9.25 -3.54
N ARG A 131 2.54 9.34 -3.45
CA ARG A 131 3.46 8.53 -4.27
C ARG A 131 3.24 7.03 -4.05
N MET A 132 3.03 6.60 -2.81
CA MET A 132 2.72 5.21 -2.48
C MET A 132 1.43 4.73 -3.15
N LEU A 133 0.36 5.53 -3.15
CA LEU A 133 -0.90 5.19 -3.83
C LEU A 133 -0.72 5.07 -5.33
N ILE A 134 0.04 5.99 -5.95
CA ILE A 134 0.37 5.91 -7.38
C ILE A 134 1.17 4.66 -7.70
N TRP A 135 2.12 4.29 -6.84
CA TRP A 135 2.95 3.08 -6.96
C TRP A 135 2.11 1.81 -6.90
N ILE A 136 1.17 1.74 -5.96
CA ILE A 136 0.27 0.58 -5.79
C ILE A 136 -0.68 0.46 -6.98
N ASP A 137 -1.31 1.56 -7.40
CA ASP A 137 -2.18 1.61 -8.58
C ASP A 137 -1.43 1.19 -9.86
N LEU A 138 -0.10 1.43 -9.93
CA LEU A 138 0.67 1.21 -11.17
C LEU A 138 1.04 -0.26 -11.29
N ASN A 139 1.66 -0.76 -10.22
CA ASN A 139 2.20 -2.10 -10.19
C ASN A 139 1.10 -3.14 -10.00
N GLY A 140 0.18 -2.92 -9.06
CA GLY A 140 -0.98 -3.79 -8.88
C GLY A 140 -1.87 -3.79 -10.12
N GLY A 141 -2.06 -2.62 -10.73
CA GLY A 141 -2.80 -2.46 -11.98
C GLY A 141 -2.19 -3.27 -13.12
N HIS A 142 -0.87 -3.19 -13.28
CA HIS A 142 -0.12 -3.94 -14.28
C HIS A 142 -0.18 -5.45 -14.04
N LEU A 143 0.04 -5.92 -12.81
CA LEU A 143 0.04 -7.34 -12.46
C LEU A 143 -1.31 -8.01 -12.70
N LEU A 144 -2.40 -7.29 -12.46
CA LEU A 144 -3.76 -7.81 -12.55
C LEU A 144 -4.48 -7.37 -13.82
N ASN A 145 -3.79 -6.68 -14.74
CA ASN A 145 -4.36 -6.15 -15.98
C ASN A 145 -5.64 -5.31 -15.75
N THR A 146 -5.60 -4.41 -14.77
CA THR A 146 -6.72 -3.52 -14.43
C THR A 146 -6.43 -2.08 -14.83
N PRO A 147 -7.48 -1.28 -15.14
CA PRO A 147 -7.30 0.14 -15.43
C PRO A 147 -6.87 0.91 -14.17
N ARG A 148 -6.20 2.03 -14.37
CA ARG A 148 -5.73 2.93 -13.31
C ARG A 148 -6.89 3.58 -12.54
N TRP A 149 -6.83 3.58 -11.22
CA TRP A 149 -7.76 4.34 -10.36
C TRP A 149 -7.45 5.84 -10.37
N PHE A 150 -6.18 6.19 -10.55
CA PHE A 150 -5.66 7.56 -10.63
C PHE A 150 -5.00 7.80 -12.00
N PRO A 151 -5.82 7.89 -13.09
CA PRO A 151 -5.30 8.15 -14.43
C PRO A 151 -4.66 9.54 -14.53
N GLY A 152 -3.58 9.65 -15.29
CA GLY A 152 -2.82 10.90 -15.48
C GLY A 152 -2.02 11.38 -14.26
N GLN A 153 -2.01 10.62 -13.16
CA GLN A 153 -1.24 10.94 -11.96
C GLN A 153 0.12 10.22 -11.97
N THR A 154 1.20 10.99 -11.86
CA THR A 154 2.60 10.51 -11.80
C THR A 154 3.16 10.67 -10.39
N PHE A 155 4.39 10.20 -10.12
CA PHE A 155 5.02 10.40 -8.80
C PHE A 155 5.24 11.89 -8.47
N GLN A 156 5.56 12.71 -9.46
CA GLN A 156 5.76 14.15 -9.28
C GLN A 156 4.46 14.98 -9.32
N GLY A 157 3.35 14.41 -9.82
CA GLY A 157 2.08 15.13 -9.90
C GLY A 157 1.80 15.84 -11.22
N GLY A 158 2.70 15.76 -12.19
CA GLY A 158 2.48 16.22 -13.57
C GLY A 158 1.86 15.16 -14.48
N VAL A 159 1.24 15.58 -15.59
CA VAL A 159 0.52 14.71 -16.55
C VAL A 159 1.46 14.14 -17.64
N GLU A 160 2.72 14.61 -17.71
CA GLU A 160 3.62 14.40 -18.86
C GLU A 160 4.62 13.25 -18.72
N GLU A 161 4.73 12.61 -17.56
CA GLU A 161 5.66 11.49 -17.37
C GLU A 161 4.96 10.15 -17.60
N ILE A 162 5.41 9.40 -18.61
CA ILE A 162 5.03 7.99 -18.75
C ILE A 162 5.80 7.23 -17.68
N VAL A 163 5.10 6.84 -16.62
CA VAL A 163 5.67 6.03 -15.56
C VAL A 163 5.43 4.56 -15.89
N GLU A 164 6.50 3.83 -16.18
CA GLU A 164 6.41 2.39 -16.41
C GLU A 164 6.26 1.61 -15.08
N PRO A 165 5.43 0.56 -15.04
CA PRO A 165 5.37 -0.35 -13.91
C PRO A 165 6.73 -1.02 -13.64
N ASN A 166 7.03 -1.29 -12.38
CA ASN A 166 8.18 -2.04 -11.92
C ASN A 166 7.74 -3.16 -10.95
N PRO A 167 7.16 -4.25 -11.47
CA PRO A 167 6.57 -5.30 -10.64
C PRO A 167 7.62 -6.06 -9.80
N GLU A 168 8.86 -6.19 -10.27
CA GLU A 168 9.94 -6.87 -9.54
C GLU A 168 10.18 -6.20 -8.17
N ARG A 169 10.37 -4.88 -8.16
CA ARG A 169 10.51 -4.11 -6.90
C ARG A 169 9.24 -4.09 -6.06
N PHE A 170 8.07 -4.27 -6.69
CA PHE A 170 6.79 -4.25 -6.00
C PHE A 170 6.53 -5.54 -5.22
N ILE A 171 6.84 -6.70 -5.81
CA ILE A 171 6.65 -8.03 -5.20
C ILE A 171 7.82 -8.41 -4.28
N ALA A 172 8.90 -7.61 -4.30
CA ALA A 172 10.13 -7.86 -3.54
C ALA A 172 10.78 -9.21 -3.89
N VAL A 173 10.78 -9.54 -5.18
CA VAL A 173 11.46 -10.70 -5.80
C VAL A 173 12.74 -10.23 -6.49
#